data_AF-C0ZEV9-F1
#
_entry.id   AF-C0ZEV9-F1
#
_cell.length_a   1.000
_cell.length_b   1.000
_cell.length_c   1.000
_cell.angle_alpha   90.00
_cell.angle_beta   90.00
_cell.angle_gamma   90.00
#
_symmetry.space_group_name_H-M   'P 1'
#
loop_
_entity.id
_entity.type
_entity.pdbx_description
1 polymer ?
#
loop_
_entity_poly.entity_id
_entity_poly.type
_entity_poly.pdbx_seq_one_letter_code
_entity_poly.pdbx_strand_id
1 'polypeptide(L)'
;MLQDVKPIMYQKFLNQLTDKNYSKRSIEIVHTTMFNAMEKAVTLAKIEKNPCLGVTIKGQSKNDGITFMESSDIPRFLQATL
;
A
#
# COMPACT_ATOMS: atom_id res chain seq x y z
N MET A 1 -23.66 3.90 -3.47
CA MET A 1 -23.09 5.07 -4.16
C MET A 1 -21.80 5.51 -3.46
N LEU A 2 -20.99 6.38 -4.07
CA LEU A 2 -19.69 6.79 -3.49
C LEU A 2 -19.84 7.46 -2.11
N GLN A 3 -20.91 8.25 -1.93
CA GLN A 3 -21.27 8.93 -0.69
C GLN A 3 -21.55 8.01 0.51
N ASP A 4 -21.82 6.73 0.26
CA ASP A 4 -22.15 5.77 1.33
C ASP A 4 -20.90 5.18 1.99
N VAL A 5 -19.71 5.41 1.40
CA VAL A 5 -18.45 4.93 1.94
C VAL A 5 -18.07 5.74 3.16
N LYS A 6 -18.07 5.08 4.32
CA LYS A 6 -17.68 5.69 5.61
C LYS A 6 -16.22 5.36 5.95
N PRO A 7 -15.52 6.22 6.73
CA PRO A 7 -14.15 5.93 7.16
C PRO A 7 -13.97 4.56 7.82
N ILE A 8 -14.94 4.14 8.64
CA ILE A 8 -14.91 2.81 9.30
C ILE A 8 -14.97 1.65 8.31
N MET A 9 -15.66 1.81 7.18
CA MET A 9 -15.72 0.78 6.13
C MET A 9 -14.37 0.67 5.44
N TYR A 10 -13.75 1.81 5.15
CA TYR A 10 -12.43 1.84 4.54
C TYR A 10 -11.33 1.30 5.47
N GLN A 11 -11.40 1.61 6.77
CA GLN A 11 -10.51 1.00 7.76
C GLN A 11 -10.66 -0.53 7.80
N LYS A 12 -11.90 -1.05 7.74
CA LYS A 12 -12.13 -2.51 7.66
C LYS A 12 -11.53 -3.10 6.38
N PHE A 13 -11.64 -2.42 5.25
CA PHE A 13 -11.02 -2.84 4.00
C PHE A 13 -9.49 -2.92 4.13
N LEU A 14 -8.83 -1.91 4.70
CA LEU A 14 -7.38 -1.95 4.92
C LEU A 14 -6.97 -3.09 5.85
N ASN A 15 -7.75 -3.33 6.92
CA ASN A 15 -7.51 -4.46 7.83
C ASN A 15 -7.59 -5.81 7.08
N GLN A 16 -8.56 -5.99 6.18
CA GLN A 16 -8.65 -7.21 5.36
C GLN A 16 -7.43 -7.42 4.47
N LEU A 17 -6.79 -6.35 3.99
CA LEU A 17 -5.54 -6.47 3.23
C LEU A 17 -4.39 -6.91 4.14
N THR A 18 -4.33 -6.39 5.37
CA THR A 18 -3.37 -6.87 6.38
C THR A 18 -3.61 -8.35 6.72
N ASP A 19 -4.86 -8.75 6.94
CA ASP A 19 -5.22 -10.13 7.29
C ASP A 19 -4.92 -11.13 6.15
N LYS A 20 -4.90 -10.65 4.91
CA LYS A 20 -4.46 -11.40 3.72
C LYS A 20 -2.94 -11.45 3.54
N ASN A 21 -2.16 -10.96 4.50
CA ASN A 21 -0.70 -10.89 4.46
C ASN A 21 -0.13 -10.10 3.28
N TYR A 22 -0.85 -9.09 2.77
CA TYR A 22 -0.23 -8.14 1.84
C TYR A 22 0.86 -7.34 2.55
N SER A 23 1.94 -7.02 1.83
CA SER A 23 3.01 -6.19 2.38
C SER A 23 2.48 -4.82 2.78
N LYS A 24 3.03 -4.24 3.87
CA LYS A 24 2.68 -2.88 4.29
C LYS A 24 2.81 -1.89 3.13
N ARG A 25 3.87 -2.02 2.32
CA ARG A 25 4.09 -1.18 1.16
C ARG A 25 2.97 -1.28 0.12
N SER A 26 2.48 -2.49 -0.16
CA SER A 26 1.35 -2.68 -1.08
C SER A 26 0.09 -1.99 -0.56
N ILE A 27 -0.19 -2.11 0.74
CA ILE A 27 -1.36 -1.48 1.39
C ILE A 27 -1.23 0.05 1.35
N GLU A 28 -0.03 0.60 1.56
CA GLU A 28 0.25 2.04 1.42
C GLU A 28 -0.02 2.53 -0.01
N ILE A 29 0.42 1.79 -1.04
CA ILE A 29 0.16 2.16 -2.43
C ILE A 29 -1.34 2.20 -2.70
N VAL A 30 -2.07 1.15 -2.30
CA VAL A 30 -3.54 1.12 -2.39
C VAL A 30 -4.15 2.33 -1.68
N HIS A 31 -3.66 2.64 -0.48
CA HIS A 31 -4.16 3.75 0.31
C HIS A 31 -3.94 5.10 -0.36
N THR A 32 -2.72 5.39 -0.82
CA THR A 32 -2.39 6.65 -1.50
C THR A 32 -3.20 6.82 -2.78
N THR A 33 -3.35 5.77 -3.58
CA THR A 33 -4.18 5.82 -4.80
C THR A 33 -5.64 6.14 -4.47
N MET A 34 -6.21 5.46 -3.48
CA MET A 34 -7.61 5.67 -3.09
C MET A 34 -7.83 7.04 -2.45
N PHE A 35 -6.90 7.48 -1.60
CA PHE A 35 -6.95 8.79 -0.95
C PHE A 35 -7.02 9.90 -2.02
N ASN A 36 -6.12 9.86 -3.01
CA ASN A 36 -6.10 10.85 -4.09
C ASN A 36 -7.37 10.81 -4.97
N ALA A 37 -7.89 9.62 -5.27
CA ALA A 37 -9.14 9.48 -6.02
C ALA A 37 -10.33 10.10 -5.27
N MET A 38 -10.41 9.87 -3.96
CA MET A 38 -11.47 10.43 -3.12
C MET A 38 -11.31 11.94 -2.91
N GLU A 39 -10.09 12.46 -2.77
CA GLU A 39 -9.83 13.92 -2.78
C GLU A 39 -10.32 14.55 -4.09
N LYS A 40 -10.10 13.88 -5.23
CA LYS A 40 -10.62 14.36 -6.51
C LYS A 40 -12.15 14.34 -6.54
N ALA A 41 -12.78 13.31 -5.96
CA ALA A 41 -14.22 13.24 -5.84
C ALA A 41 -14.79 14.37 -4.96
N VAL A 42 -14.12 14.73 -3.86
CA VAL A 42 -14.45 15.91 -3.04
C VAL A 42 -14.34 17.19 -3.86
N THR A 43 -13.22 17.38 -4.57
CA THR A 43 -12.97 18.55 -5.43
C THR A 43 -14.05 18.73 -6.50
N LEU A 44 -14.57 17.63 -7.04
CA LEU A 44 -15.65 17.61 -8.03
C LEU A 44 -17.06 17.64 -7.40
N ALA A 45 -17.17 17.88 -6.09
CA ALA A 45 -18.41 17.89 -5.32
C ALA A 45 -19.26 16.61 -5.49
N LYS A 46 -18.61 15.45 -5.71
CA LYS A 46 -19.28 14.14 -5.78
C LYS A 46 -19.55 13.55 -4.40
N ILE A 47 -18.74 13.93 -3.41
CA ILE A 47 -18.87 13.60 -1.99
C ILE A 47 -18.40 14.80 -1.16
N GLU A 48 -18.86 14.92 0.08
CA GLU A 48 -18.49 16.06 0.94
C GLU A 48 -17.14 15.91 1.63
N LYS A 49 -16.74 14.67 1.96
CA LYS A 49 -15.54 14.37 2.73
C LYS A 49 -14.85 13.12 2.22
N ASN A 50 -13.53 13.10 2.28
CA ASN A 50 -12.74 11.94 1.91
C ASN A 50 -12.84 10.85 3.01
N PRO A 51 -13.39 9.66 2.72
CA PRO A 51 -13.48 8.57 3.71
C PRO A 51 -12.12 7.95 4.05
N CYS A 52 -11.07 8.25 3.29
CA CYS A 52 -9.72 7.74 3.53
C CYS A 52 -8.99 8.50 4.64
N LEU A 53 -9.54 9.62 5.12
CA LEU A 53 -8.86 10.52 6.05
C LEU A 53 -8.82 9.92 7.47
N GLY A 54 -7.64 9.93 8.10
CA GLY A 54 -7.45 9.48 9.48
C GLY A 54 -7.42 7.96 9.69
N VAL A 55 -7.29 7.16 8.62
CA VAL A 55 -7.15 5.70 8.76
C VAL A 55 -5.75 5.29 9.19
N THR A 56 -5.65 4.13 9.84
CA THR A 56 -4.40 3.53 10.28
C THR A 56 -4.02 2.35 9.38
N ILE A 57 -2.81 2.36 8.84
CA ILE A 57 -2.24 1.24 8.08
C ILE A 57 -1.41 0.38 9.01
N LYS A 58 -1.84 -0.88 9.19
CA LYS A 58 -1.13 -1.89 9.97
C LYS A 58 -0.24 -2.74 9.05
N GLY A 59 0.79 -3.35 9.63
CA GLY A 59 1.67 -4.28 8.94
C GLY A 59 3.13 -4.14 9.35
N GLN A 60 3.89 -5.22 9.21
CA GLN A 60 5.34 -5.21 9.37
C GLN A 60 5.93 -4.53 8.12
N SER A 61 6.70 -3.45 8.31
CA SER A 61 7.64 -3.02 7.28
C SER A 61 8.72 -4.09 7.20
N LYS A 62 8.99 -4.59 5.99
CA LYS A 62 10.18 -5.43 5.78
C LYS A 62 11.40 -4.57 6.07
N ASN A 63 12.03 -4.80 7.22
CA ASN A 63 13.38 -4.34 7.50
C ASN A 63 14.35 -5.33 6.86
N ASP A 64 14.20 -5.54 5.54
CA ASP A 64 15.20 -6.27 4.78
C ASP A 64 16.27 -5.21 4.50
N GLY A 65 17.30 -5.15 5.35
CA GLY A 65 18.48 -4.36 5.05
C GLY A 65 18.92 -4.69 3.62
N ILE A 66 19.23 -3.66 2.82
CA ILE A 66 19.59 -3.84 1.41
C ILE A 66 20.68 -4.91 1.36
N THR A 67 20.35 -6.07 0.78
CA THR A 67 21.28 -7.19 0.69
C THR A 67 22.08 -6.99 -0.59
N PHE A 68 23.38 -6.78 -0.44
CA PHE A 68 24.30 -6.63 -1.57
C PHE A 68 24.83 -8.00 -1.97
N MET A 69 25.12 -8.19 -3.25
CA MET A 69 25.91 -9.32 -3.71
C MET A 69 27.37 -9.06 -3.35
N GLU A 70 28.01 -10.00 -2.65
CA GLU A 70 29.43 -9.92 -2.38
C GLU A 70 30.22 -10.01 -3.69
N SER A 71 31.33 -9.26 -3.79
CA SER A 71 32.12 -9.22 -5.04
C SER A 71 32.61 -10.61 -5.46
N SER A 72 32.82 -11.50 -4.49
CA SER A 72 33.19 -12.91 -4.69
C SER A 72 32.10 -13.75 -5.36
N ASP A 73 30.84 -13.36 -5.26
CA ASP A 73 29.71 -14.10 -5.82
C ASP A 73 29.38 -13.66 -7.26
N ILE A 74 29.91 -12.52 -7.71
CA ILE A 74 29.71 -12.01 -9.07
C ILE A 74 30.20 -13.00 -10.14
N PRO A 75 31.41 -13.60 -10.06
CA PRO A 75 31.87 -14.54 -11.09
C PRO A 75 30.99 -15.79 -11.18
N ARG A 76 30.51 -16.31 -10.04
CA ARG A 76 29.61 -17.47 -10.00
C ARG A 76 28.25 -17.16 -10.63
N PHE A 77 27.71 -15.98 -10.33
CA PHE A 77 26.45 -15.52 -10.92
C PHE A 77 26.54 -15.42 -12.45
N LEU A 78 27.62 -14.85 -12.97
CA LEU A 78 27.83 -14.69 -14.41
C LEU A 78 28.09 -16.03 -15.15
N GLN A 79 28.63 -17.04 -14.47
CA GLN A 79 28.85 -18.37 -15.05
C GLN A 79 27.58 -19.22 -15.11
N ALA A 80 26.59 -18.98 -14.24
CA ALA A 80 25.34 -19.75 -14.22
C ALA A 80 24.38 -19.41 -15.37
N THR A 81 24.64 -18.32 -16.10
CA THR A 81 23.81 -17.81 -17.21
C THR A 81 24.38 -18.12 -18.60
N LEU A 82 25.55 -18.79 -18.67
CA LEU A 82 26.19 -19.30 -19.89
C LEU A 82 26.00 -20.82 -19.99
#